data_AF-A0AAD8VVR2-F1
#
_entry.id   AF-A0AAD8VVR2-F1
#
_cell.length_a   1.000
_cell.length_b   1.000
_cell.length_c   1.000
_cell.angle_alpha   90.00
_cell.angle_beta   90.00
_cell.angle_gamma   90.00
#
_symmetry.space_group_name_H-M   'P 1'
#
loop_
_entity.id
_entity.type
_entity.pdbx_description
1 polymer ?
#
loop_
_entity_poly.entity_id
_entity_poly.type
_entity_poly.pdbx_seq_one_letter_code
_entity_poly.pdbx_strand_id
1 'polypeptide(L)'
;MALQHYPAHHHHDFLEVEAFLADIGFGYYAEAPPLQDNHVVTSPEEPVVTSPEEPVVTSPEDGTSSGSGGTVASASGDGDDDRGGDRYRDGRPGDDERRLRRKISNRESARRSRARKQRHLDEQRAAVAVLRASNRDLAAQLRDARARAALVALANARLRAEGQALGRRLAAARRALALMQLYAAYGSTPADSACRR
;
A
#
# COMPACT_ATOMS: atom_id res chain seq x y z
N MET A 1 39.54 27.10 15.48
CA MET A 1 38.56 26.35 16.29
C MET A 1 37.23 26.36 15.55
N ALA A 2 36.90 25.29 14.83
CA ALA A 2 35.63 25.14 14.14
C ALA A 2 34.77 24.17 14.96
N LEU A 3 33.75 24.69 15.63
CA LEU A 3 32.73 23.92 16.31
C LEU A 3 31.80 23.32 15.25
N GLN A 4 31.93 22.02 15.01
CA GLN A 4 30.95 21.26 14.24
C GLN A 4 29.68 21.12 15.09
N HIS A 5 28.62 21.81 14.65
CA HIS A 5 27.27 21.68 15.20
C HIS A 5 26.63 20.43 14.56
N TYR A 6 26.44 19.36 15.35
CA TYR A 6 25.66 18.19 14.93
C TYR A 6 24.17 18.46 15.18
N PRO A 7 23.29 18.40 14.16
CA PRO A 7 21.86 18.48 14.39
C PRO A 7 21.34 17.15 14.94
N ALA A 8 20.80 17.19 16.16
CA ALA A 8 20.02 16.12 16.74
C ALA A 8 18.64 16.07 16.06
N HIS A 9 18.50 15.22 15.03
CA HIS A 9 17.21 14.81 14.55
C HIS A 9 17.13 13.29 14.65
N HIS A 10 16.08 12.81 15.31
CA HIS A 10 15.44 11.46 15.30
C HIS A 10 14.94 11.07 16.70
N HIS A 11 14.06 11.89 17.27
CA HIS A 11 13.27 11.51 18.45
C HIS A 11 11.76 11.40 18.17
N HIS A 12 11.33 11.58 16.91
CA HIS A 12 9.91 11.57 16.55
C HIS A 12 9.42 10.24 15.96
N ASP A 13 10.30 9.31 15.58
CA ASP A 13 9.90 8.07 14.90
C ASP A 13 9.62 6.90 15.86
N PHE A 14 9.96 7.02 17.14
CA PHE A 14 9.81 5.92 18.10
C PHE A 14 8.34 5.69 18.51
N LEU A 15 7.54 6.76 18.56
CA LEU A 15 6.13 6.69 18.92
C LEU A 15 5.26 6.16 17.78
N GLU A 16 5.64 6.41 16.52
CA GLU A 16 4.93 5.85 15.36
C GLU A 16 5.17 4.35 15.23
N VAL A 17 6.38 3.89 15.54
CA VAL A 17 6.71 2.45 15.57
C VAL A 17 6.03 1.77 16.75
N GLU A 18 6.01 2.37 17.94
CA GLU A 18 5.28 1.85 19.11
C GLU A 18 3.78 1.76 18.83
N ALA A 19 3.18 2.77 18.20
CA ALA A 19 1.77 2.76 17.81
C ALA A 19 1.48 1.71 16.72
N PHE A 20 2.33 1.59 15.71
CA PHE A 20 2.23 0.56 14.67
C PHE A 20 2.40 -0.86 15.24
N LEU A 21 3.33 -1.05 16.17
CA LEU A 21 3.50 -2.31 16.89
C LEU A 21 2.31 -2.59 17.80
N ALA A 22 1.73 -1.59 18.46
CA ALA A 22 0.51 -1.74 19.24
C ALA A 22 -0.70 -2.12 18.36
N ASP A 23 -0.83 -1.51 17.18
CA ASP A 23 -1.87 -1.83 16.18
C ASP A 23 -1.74 -3.26 15.63
N ILE A 24 -0.52 -3.81 15.59
CA ILE A 24 -0.23 -5.22 15.26
C ILE A 24 -0.30 -6.14 16.51
N GLY A 25 -0.61 -5.61 17.70
CA GLY A 25 -0.75 -6.38 18.94
C GLY A 25 0.57 -6.72 19.65
N PHE A 26 1.65 -6.02 19.31
CA PHE A 26 2.98 -6.12 19.94
C PHE A 26 3.20 -5.12 21.09
N GLY A 27 2.27 -4.19 21.33
CA GLY A 27 2.37 -3.17 22.37
C GLY A 27 2.41 -3.77 23.78
N TYR A 28 3.46 -3.44 24.54
CA TYR A 28 3.50 -3.64 25.98
C TYR A 28 2.71 -2.51 26.64
N TYR A 29 1.43 -2.74 26.92
CA TYR A 29 0.75 -1.99 27.98
C TYR A 29 0.35 -2.91 29.12
N ALA A 30 0.85 -2.50 30.28
CA ALA A 30 0.60 -3.05 31.59
C ALA A 30 -0.90 -3.04 31.92
N GLU A 31 -1.29 -4.03 32.73
CA GLU A 31 -2.63 -4.25 33.30
C GLU A 31 -3.80 -4.20 32.32
N ALA A 32 -4.27 -5.38 31.94
CA ALA A 32 -5.57 -5.56 31.31
C ALA A 32 -6.67 -4.95 32.21
N PRO A 33 -7.46 -3.97 31.72
CA PRO A 33 -8.60 -3.47 32.46
C PRO A 33 -9.67 -4.56 32.60
N PRO A 34 -10.48 -4.53 33.68
CA PRO A 34 -11.49 -5.55 33.93
C PRO A 34 -12.58 -5.52 32.86
N LEU A 35 -12.93 -6.71 32.37
CA LEU A 35 -14.03 -6.96 31.44
C LEU A 35 -15.34 -6.40 32.02
N GLN A 36 -15.89 -5.37 31.37
CA GLN A 36 -17.28 -4.99 31.53
C GLN A 36 -18.07 -5.70 30.44
N ASP A 37 -18.76 -6.77 30.85
CA ASP A 37 -19.84 -7.37 30.07
C ASP A 37 -20.95 -6.33 29.93
N ASN A 38 -21.07 -5.73 28.75
CA ASN A 38 -22.31 -5.23 28.14
C ASN A 38 -21.96 -4.35 26.96
N HIS A 39 -21.89 -4.92 25.75
CA HIS A 39 -22.43 -4.25 24.56
C HIS A 39 -22.83 -5.30 23.53
N VAL A 40 -24.04 -5.09 23.03
CA VAL A 40 -24.81 -5.90 22.09
C VAL A 40 -23.97 -6.29 20.89
N VAL A 41 -23.97 -7.60 20.59
CA VAL A 41 -23.53 -8.15 19.31
C VAL A 41 -24.42 -7.57 18.22
N THR A 42 -23.93 -6.54 17.51
CA THR A 42 -24.39 -6.25 16.16
C THR A 42 -23.37 -6.85 15.21
N SER A 43 -23.78 -7.91 14.52
CA SER A 43 -23.05 -8.60 13.46
C SER A 43 -22.38 -7.60 12.51
N PRO A 44 -21.12 -7.81 12.08
CA PRO A 44 -20.57 -7.01 11.00
C PRO A 44 -21.23 -7.46 9.69
N GLU A 45 -21.86 -6.52 8.98
CA GLU A 45 -22.27 -6.69 7.59
C GLU A 45 -21.06 -7.06 6.72
N GLU A 46 -21.24 -8.05 5.85
CA GLU A 46 -20.23 -8.51 4.91
C GLU A 46 -19.86 -7.40 3.90
N PRO A 47 -18.56 -7.18 3.60
CA PRO A 47 -18.21 -6.31 2.49
C PRO A 47 -18.52 -7.01 1.17
N VAL A 48 -19.48 -6.45 0.43
CA VAL A 48 -19.81 -6.83 -0.94
C VAL A 48 -18.54 -6.76 -1.81
N VAL A 49 -18.07 -7.93 -2.23
CA VAL A 49 -17.00 -8.10 -3.21
C VAL A 49 -17.57 -7.72 -4.58
N THR A 50 -17.31 -6.50 -5.05
CA THR A 50 -17.47 -6.19 -6.47
C THR A 50 -16.19 -6.62 -7.20
N SER A 51 -16.23 -7.82 -7.75
CA SER A 51 -15.26 -8.34 -8.73
C SER A 51 -15.23 -7.44 -9.97
N PRO A 52 -14.05 -7.07 -10.52
CA PRO A 52 -13.97 -6.57 -11.88
C PRO A 52 -14.05 -7.76 -12.85
N GLU A 53 -15.05 -7.74 -13.72
CA GLU A 53 -15.28 -8.70 -14.80
C GLU A 53 -14.05 -8.86 -15.73
N GLU A 54 -13.89 -10.08 -16.24
CA GLU A 54 -12.88 -10.43 -17.24
C GLU A 54 -13.11 -9.71 -18.58
N PRO A 55 -12.05 -9.34 -19.33
CA PRO A 55 -12.22 -8.81 -20.67
C PRO A 55 -12.54 -9.95 -21.67
N VAL A 56 -13.81 -10.01 -22.08
CA VAL A 56 -14.29 -10.83 -23.20
C VAL A 56 -13.58 -10.40 -24.49
N VAL A 57 -12.95 -11.38 -25.14
CA VAL A 57 -12.40 -11.30 -26.49
C VAL A 57 -13.53 -11.01 -27.48
N THR A 58 -13.49 -9.86 -28.15
CA THR A 58 -14.12 -9.67 -29.45
C THR A 58 -13.23 -8.80 -30.36
N SER A 59 -12.99 -9.28 -31.57
CA SER A 59 -12.52 -8.54 -32.75
C SER A 59 -13.36 -9.01 -33.93
N PRO A 60 -13.49 -8.27 -35.04
CA PRO A 60 -13.53 -6.81 -35.22
C PRO A 60 -14.78 -6.37 -36.02
N GLU A 61 -15.24 -5.12 -35.84
CA GLU A 61 -16.27 -4.52 -36.70
C GLU A 61 -15.74 -3.16 -37.22
N ASP A 62 -15.75 -2.99 -38.53
CA ASP A 62 -15.43 -1.74 -39.22
C ASP A 62 -16.45 -0.65 -38.86
N GLY A 63 -15.95 0.51 -38.42
CA GLY A 63 -16.80 1.63 -38.02
C GLY A 63 -16.05 2.95 -38.16
N THR A 64 -16.23 3.58 -39.32
CA THR A 64 -15.92 5.00 -39.51
C THR A 64 -16.85 5.83 -38.62
N SER A 65 -16.31 6.70 -37.77
CA SER A 65 -17.10 7.83 -37.28
C SER A 65 -16.20 9.04 -37.02
N SER A 66 -16.59 10.13 -37.67
CA SER A 66 -16.04 11.46 -37.59
C SER A 66 -16.75 12.20 -36.46
N GLY A 67 -16.01 12.81 -35.55
CA GLY A 67 -16.55 13.64 -34.46
C GLY A 67 -16.20 15.11 -34.67
N SER A 68 -17.11 15.84 -35.30
CA SER A 68 -17.12 17.31 -35.37
C SER A 68 -18.08 17.88 -34.32
N GLY A 69 -17.76 19.05 -33.74
CA GLY A 69 -18.77 19.85 -33.03
C GLY A 69 -18.21 21.03 -32.24
N GLY A 70 -18.24 22.22 -32.84
CA GLY A 70 -17.93 23.52 -32.21
C GLY A 70 -18.30 24.68 -33.14
N THR A 71 -19.60 24.89 -33.30
CA THR A 71 -20.41 25.89 -34.03
C THR A 71 -20.12 27.36 -33.65
N VAL A 72 -20.41 28.46 -34.36
CA VAL A 72 -21.06 28.84 -35.63
C VAL A 72 -20.70 30.31 -35.89
N ALA A 73 -20.50 30.71 -37.15
CA ALA A 73 -20.85 32.05 -37.62
C ALA A 73 -21.23 31.93 -39.10
N SER A 74 -22.53 32.06 -39.37
CA SER A 74 -23.09 32.10 -40.71
C SER A 74 -22.67 33.37 -41.43
N ALA A 75 -21.98 33.21 -42.55
CA ALA A 75 -22.00 34.17 -43.64
C ALA A 75 -22.01 33.35 -44.92
N SER A 76 -23.15 33.38 -45.62
CA SER A 76 -23.29 32.90 -46.97
C SER A 76 -22.25 33.61 -47.85
N GLY A 77 -21.27 32.85 -48.29
CA GLY A 77 -20.24 33.28 -49.21
C GLY A 77 -20.06 32.18 -50.25
N ASP A 78 -20.98 32.19 -51.22
CA ASP A 78 -20.81 31.51 -52.50
C ASP A 78 -19.56 32.12 -53.13
N GLY A 79 -18.45 31.40 -53.04
CA GLY A 79 -17.10 31.89 -53.31
C GLY A 79 -16.36 30.88 -54.17
N ASP A 80 -16.85 30.72 -55.40
CA ASP A 80 -16.06 30.22 -56.53
C ASP A 80 -14.86 31.16 -56.75
N ASP A 81 -13.80 30.97 -55.99
CA ASP A 81 -12.48 31.55 -56.26
C ASP A 81 -11.48 30.42 -56.57
N ASP A 82 -11.81 29.66 -57.62
CA ASP A 82 -10.84 29.05 -58.53
C ASP A 82 -10.11 30.15 -59.33
N ARG A 83 -9.48 31.10 -58.64
CA ARG A 83 -8.69 32.18 -59.22
C ARG A 83 -7.40 32.38 -58.44
N GLY A 84 -6.62 31.29 -58.39
CA GLY A 84 -5.20 31.28 -58.04
C GLY A 84 -4.35 30.77 -59.20
N GLY A 85 -4.69 31.18 -60.43
CA GLY A 85 -3.93 30.91 -61.63
C GLY A 85 -2.49 31.42 -61.55
N ASP A 86 -1.58 30.59 -62.06
CA ASP A 86 -0.29 30.99 -62.62
C ASP A 86 0.90 31.32 -61.69
N ARG A 87 1.05 30.61 -60.56
CA ARG A 87 2.37 30.47 -59.88
C ARG A 87 3.02 29.09 -60.06
N TYR A 88 2.63 28.37 -61.11
CA TYR A 88 3.11 27.01 -61.42
C TYR A 88 3.83 26.89 -62.77
N ARG A 89 4.21 28.01 -63.41
CA ARG A 89 4.87 27.97 -64.72
C ARG A 89 6.12 28.83 -64.84
N ASP A 90 6.79 29.11 -63.72
CA ASP A 90 8.16 29.62 -63.71
C ASP A 90 9.06 28.78 -62.78
N GLY A 91 8.70 27.51 -62.63
CA GLY A 91 9.54 26.51 -61.98
C GLY A 91 10.71 26.20 -62.90
N ARG A 92 11.92 26.61 -62.51
CA ARG A 92 13.12 26.13 -63.22
C ARG A 92 13.11 24.59 -63.15
N PRO A 93 13.61 23.87 -64.16
CA PRO A 93 13.55 22.40 -64.22
C PRO A 93 14.01 21.63 -62.96
N GLY A 94 14.77 22.26 -62.04
CA GLY A 94 15.18 21.66 -60.75
C GLY A 94 14.23 21.86 -59.57
N ASP A 95 13.20 22.70 -59.66
CA ASP A 95 12.31 23.01 -58.53
C ASP A 95 11.32 21.88 -58.21
N ASP A 96 10.82 21.20 -59.24
CA ASP A 96 9.90 20.08 -59.07
C ASP A 96 10.59 18.85 -58.49
N GLU A 97 11.82 18.58 -58.91
CA GLU A 97 12.65 17.53 -58.33
C GLU A 97 12.94 17.82 -56.85
N ARG A 98 13.26 19.07 -56.52
CA ARG A 98 13.46 19.50 -55.12
C ARG A 98 12.18 19.37 -54.29
N ARG A 99 11.01 19.69 -54.84
CA ARG A 99 9.72 19.50 -54.18
C ARG A 99 9.43 18.01 -53.94
N LEU A 100 9.71 17.15 -54.92
CA LEU A 100 9.55 15.70 -54.77
C LEU A 100 10.47 15.12 -53.68
N ARG A 101 11.77 15.50 -53.69
CA ARG A 101 12.74 15.11 -52.65
C ARG A 101 12.28 15.55 -51.26
N ARG A 102 11.72 16.76 -51.11
CA ARG A 102 11.13 17.25 -49.85
C ARG A 102 9.93 16.43 -49.39
N LYS A 103 9.02 16.06 -50.30
CA LYS A 103 7.86 15.22 -49.98
C LYS A 103 8.30 13.85 -49.46
N ILE A 104 9.29 13.24 -50.11
CA ILE A 104 9.85 11.94 -49.69
C ILE A 104 10.53 12.06 -48.32
N SER A 105 11.39 13.07 -48.13
CA SER A 105 12.07 13.29 -46.85
C SER A 105 11.11 13.61 -45.71
N ASN A 106 10.09 14.43 -45.94
CA ASN A 106 9.07 14.75 -44.92
C ASN A 106 8.22 13.52 -44.58
N ARG A 107 7.84 12.73 -45.58
CA ARG A 107 7.14 11.46 -45.34
C ARG A 107 7.97 10.53 -44.46
N GLU A 108 9.27 10.42 -44.76
CA GLU A 108 10.16 9.59 -43.97
C GLU A 108 10.38 10.15 -42.55
N SER A 109 10.55 11.47 -42.40
CA SER A 109 10.73 12.09 -41.09
C SER A 109 9.47 11.99 -40.23
N ALA A 110 8.28 12.15 -40.81
CA ALA A 110 7.01 11.92 -40.14
C ALA A 110 6.87 10.45 -39.71
N ARG A 111 7.24 9.49 -40.56
CA ARG A 111 7.26 8.05 -40.21
C ARG A 111 8.20 7.79 -39.04
N ARG A 112 9.43 8.32 -39.09
CA ARG A 112 10.43 8.16 -38.02
C ARG A 112 9.96 8.80 -36.71
N SER A 113 9.33 9.98 -36.78
CA SER A 113 8.77 10.67 -35.61
C SER A 113 7.66 9.85 -34.95
N ARG A 114 6.69 9.36 -35.75
CA ARG A 114 5.63 8.46 -35.27
C ARG A 114 6.20 7.19 -34.66
N ALA A 115 7.19 6.56 -35.30
CA ALA A 115 7.83 5.36 -34.76
C ALA A 115 8.56 5.61 -33.43
N ARG A 116 9.25 6.74 -33.26
CA ARG A 116 9.88 7.10 -31.98
C ARG A 116 8.84 7.31 -30.88
N LYS A 117 7.76 8.05 -31.18
CA LYS A 117 6.68 8.28 -30.22
C LYS A 117 6.00 6.98 -29.82
N GLN A 118 5.77 6.08 -30.78
CA GLN A 118 5.20 4.76 -30.51
C GLN A 118 6.08 3.93 -29.58
N ARG A 119 7.39 3.85 -29.86
CA ARG A 119 8.34 3.15 -28.97
C ARG A 119 8.32 3.70 -27.55
N HIS A 120 8.29 5.03 -27.40
CA HIS A 120 8.23 5.65 -26.08
C HIS A 120 6.94 5.29 -25.32
N LEU A 121 5.79 5.27 -26.01
CA LEU A 121 4.52 4.82 -25.41
C LEU A 121 4.58 3.34 -25.00
N ASP A 122 5.22 2.49 -25.80
CA ASP A 122 5.35 1.07 -25.50
C ASP A 122 6.32 0.82 -24.34
N GLU A 123 7.42 1.58 -24.25
CA GLU A 123 8.33 1.60 -23.10
C GLU A 123 7.59 2.00 -21.81
N GLN A 124 6.79 3.07 -21.86
CA GLN A 124 5.98 3.51 -20.72
C GLN A 124 4.95 2.46 -20.30
N ARG A 125 4.27 1.83 -21.26
CA ARG A 125 3.32 0.74 -21.00
C ARG A 125 4.01 -0.46 -20.34
N ALA A 126 5.18 -0.85 -20.82
CA ALA A 126 5.98 -1.93 -20.25
C ALA A 126 6.39 -1.60 -18.80
N ALA A 127 6.88 -0.38 -18.55
CA ALA A 127 7.24 0.06 -17.20
C ALA A 127 6.05 0.00 -16.23
N VAL A 128 4.87 0.48 -16.66
CA VAL A 128 3.64 0.40 -15.85
C VAL A 128 3.23 -1.06 -15.59
N ALA A 129 3.35 -1.95 -16.57
CA ALA A 129 3.04 -3.37 -16.39
C ALA A 129 3.95 -4.02 -15.34
N VAL A 130 5.26 -3.74 -15.39
CA VAL A 130 6.23 -4.22 -14.39
C VAL A 130 5.92 -3.67 -13.01
N LEU A 131 5.66 -2.37 -12.88
CA LEU A 131 5.30 -1.75 -11.60
C LEU A 131 4.01 -2.35 -11.02
N ARG A 132 3.00 -2.61 -11.86
CA ARG A 132 1.76 -3.27 -11.41
C ARG A 132 1.97 -4.72 -10.97
N ALA A 133 2.86 -5.46 -11.64
CA ALA A 133 3.23 -6.80 -11.19
C ALA A 133 3.95 -6.75 -9.84
N SER A 134 4.99 -5.92 -9.74
CA SER A 134 5.74 -5.74 -8.49
C SER A 134 4.86 -5.27 -7.34
N ASN A 135 3.92 -4.36 -7.58
CA ASN A 135 2.99 -3.90 -6.55
C ASN A 135 2.07 -5.03 -6.05
N ARG A 136 1.58 -5.89 -6.95
CA ARG A 136 0.79 -7.08 -6.58
C ARG A 136 1.60 -8.06 -5.74
N ASP A 137 2.86 -8.29 -6.12
CA ASP A 137 3.76 -9.20 -5.40
C ASP A 137 4.07 -8.65 -3.99
N LEU A 138 4.39 -7.36 -3.88
CA LEU A 138 4.61 -6.70 -2.59
C LEU A 138 3.36 -6.72 -1.72
N ALA A 139 2.18 -6.49 -2.30
CA ALA A 139 0.92 -6.58 -1.57
C ALA A 139 0.66 -8.00 -1.05
N ALA A 140 0.98 -9.04 -1.82
CA ALA A 140 0.89 -10.43 -1.36
C ALA A 140 1.86 -10.71 -0.21
N GLN A 141 3.12 -10.32 -0.34
CA GLN A 141 4.12 -10.47 0.72
C GLN A 141 3.72 -9.76 2.01
N LEU A 142 3.12 -8.56 1.90
CA LEU A 142 2.61 -7.82 3.05
C LEU A 142 1.45 -8.55 3.75
N ARG A 143 0.51 -9.13 2.99
CA ARG A 143 -0.58 -9.94 3.56
C ARG A 143 -0.03 -11.15 4.31
N ASP A 144 0.93 -11.85 3.71
CA ASP A 144 1.56 -13.02 4.34
C ASP A 144 2.33 -12.63 5.61
N ALA A 145 3.05 -11.51 5.59
CA ALA A 145 3.76 -10.98 6.75
C ALA A 145 2.79 -10.61 7.88
N ARG A 146 1.66 -9.96 7.57
CA ARG A 146 0.60 -9.64 8.53
C ARG A 146 -0.01 -10.90 9.14
N ALA A 147 -0.30 -11.92 8.33
CA ALA A 147 -0.82 -13.19 8.82
C ALA A 147 0.15 -13.88 9.79
N ARG A 148 1.45 -13.92 9.44
CA ARG A 148 2.49 -14.44 10.35
C ARG A 148 2.60 -13.62 11.64
N ALA A 149 2.55 -12.30 11.55
CA ALA A 149 2.60 -11.44 12.73
C ALA A 149 1.40 -11.69 13.67
N ALA A 150 0.20 -11.86 13.12
CA ALA A 150 -0.99 -12.20 13.91
C ALA A 150 -0.86 -13.56 14.62
N LEU A 151 -0.31 -14.57 13.95
CA LEU A 151 -0.04 -15.88 14.58
C LEU A 151 0.96 -15.76 15.74
N VAL A 152 2.02 -14.97 15.56
CA VAL A 152 3.00 -14.70 16.62
C VAL A 152 2.38 -13.93 17.78
N ALA A 153 1.53 -12.94 17.50
CA ALA A 153 0.80 -12.18 18.52
C ALA A 153 -0.10 -13.11 19.36
N LEU A 154 -0.84 -14.01 18.72
CA LEU A 154 -1.68 -15.01 19.40
C LEU A 154 -0.82 -15.94 20.29
N ALA A 155 0.29 -16.46 19.75
CA ALA A 155 1.19 -17.32 20.51
C ALA A 155 1.77 -16.59 21.74
N ASN A 156 2.17 -15.33 21.57
CA ASN A 156 2.68 -14.50 22.66
C ASN A 156 1.60 -14.23 23.72
N ALA A 157 0.35 -13.95 23.32
CA ALA A 157 -0.76 -13.77 24.24
C ALA A 157 -1.02 -15.04 25.07
N ARG A 158 -0.99 -16.21 24.43
CA ARG A 158 -1.09 -17.51 25.11
C ARG A 158 0.04 -17.72 26.11
N LEU A 159 1.29 -17.51 25.72
CA LEU A 159 2.45 -17.67 26.61
C LEU A 159 2.39 -16.73 27.81
N ARG A 160 1.93 -15.48 27.61
CA ARG A 160 1.71 -14.54 28.71
C ARG A 160 0.63 -15.03 29.68
N ALA A 161 -0.49 -15.53 29.16
CA ALA A 161 -1.55 -16.09 30.00
C ALA A 161 -1.07 -17.31 30.81
N GLU A 162 -0.33 -18.23 30.18
CA GLU A 162 0.29 -19.37 30.85
C GLU A 162 1.27 -18.90 31.94
N GLY A 163 2.13 -17.92 31.63
CA GLY A 163 3.07 -17.32 32.58
C GLY A 163 2.37 -16.69 33.79
N GLN A 164 1.28 -15.94 33.56
CA GLN A 164 0.46 -15.38 34.64
C GLN A 164 -0.18 -16.46 35.51
N ALA A 165 -0.71 -17.54 34.90
CA ALA A 165 -1.29 -18.65 35.63
C ALA A 165 -0.26 -19.35 36.52
N LEU A 166 0.94 -19.61 36.00
CA LEU A 166 2.05 -20.16 36.77
C LEU A 166 2.49 -19.21 37.89
N GLY A 167 2.56 -17.90 37.62
CA GLY A 167 2.86 -16.88 38.63
C GLY A 167 1.86 -16.89 39.79
N ARG A 168 0.56 -16.98 39.49
CA ARG A 168 -0.50 -17.10 40.52
C ARG A 168 -0.34 -18.38 41.36
N ARG A 169 -0.06 -19.52 40.71
CA ARG A 169 0.20 -20.79 41.41
C ARG A 169 1.41 -20.71 42.33
N LEU A 170 2.51 -20.12 41.86
CA LEU A 170 3.71 -19.93 42.66
C LEU A 170 3.45 -19.01 43.87
N ALA A 171 2.73 -17.91 43.66
CA ALA A 171 2.35 -17.01 44.74
C ALA A 171 1.43 -17.68 45.77
N ALA A 172 0.51 -18.55 45.34
CA ALA A 172 -0.32 -19.36 46.24
C ALA A 172 0.52 -20.35 47.05
N ALA A 173 1.44 -21.08 46.40
CA ALA A 173 2.34 -22.01 47.08
C ALA A 173 3.24 -21.30 48.11
N ARG A 174 3.81 -20.14 47.76
CA ARG A 174 4.59 -19.31 48.69
C ARG A 174 3.77 -18.87 49.90
N ARG A 175 2.53 -18.43 49.70
CA ARG A 175 1.62 -18.08 50.80
C ARG A 175 1.30 -19.28 51.70
N ALA A 176 1.06 -20.45 51.13
CA ALA A 176 0.80 -21.66 51.89
C ALA A 176 2.00 -22.06 52.78
N LEU A 177 3.22 -22.00 52.23
CA LEU A 177 4.44 -22.27 53.00
C LEU A 177 4.63 -21.25 54.14
N ALA A 178 4.41 -19.96 53.87
CA ALA A 178 4.50 -18.92 54.90
C ALA A 178 3.49 -19.15 56.03
N LEU A 179 2.25 -19.54 55.69
CA LEU A 179 1.26 -19.90 56.71
C LEU A 179 1.70 -21.10 57.54
N MET A 180 2.21 -22.17 56.91
CA MET A 180 2.73 -23.33 57.64
C MET A 180 3.87 -22.96 58.61
N GLN A 181 4.78 -22.08 58.19
CA GLN A 181 5.86 -21.58 59.05
C GLN A 181 5.33 -20.78 60.24
N LEU A 182 4.33 -19.92 60.02
CA LEU A 182 3.68 -19.15 61.09
C LEU A 182 2.96 -20.08 62.08
N TYR A 183 2.23 -21.09 61.59
CA TYR A 183 1.57 -22.07 62.45
C TYR A 183 2.56 -22.93 63.24
N ALA A 184 3.69 -23.32 62.64
CA ALA A 184 4.74 -24.06 63.34
C ALA A 184 5.38 -23.21 64.47
N ALA A 185 5.64 -21.93 64.20
CA ALA A 185 6.15 -21.00 65.21
C ALA A 185 5.14 -20.72 66.33
N TYR A 186 3.84 -20.66 66.00
CA TYR A 186 2.77 -20.50 66.98
C TYR A 186 2.51 -21.77 67.80
N GLY A 187 2.70 -22.96 67.22
CA GLY A 187 2.56 -24.24 67.93
C GLY A 187 3.74 -24.55 68.87
N SER A 188 4.89 -23.89 68.70
CA SER A 188 6.08 -24.08 69.54
C SER A 188 6.15 -23.10 70.73
N THR A 189 5.02 -22.73 71.32
CA THR A 189 5.03 -21.85 72.51
C THR A 189 5.83 -22.49 73.65
N PRO A 190 6.65 -21.72 74.39
CA PRO A 190 7.58 -22.22 75.41
C PRO A 190 6.92 -22.78 76.69
N ALA A 191 5.60 -22.96 76.72
CA ALA A 191 4.92 -23.57 77.87
C ALA A 191 5.27 -25.06 78.04
N ASP A 192 5.59 -25.76 76.95
CA ASP A 192 5.88 -27.21 76.99
C ASP A 192 7.30 -27.55 77.47
N SER A 193 8.21 -26.56 77.51
CA SER A 193 9.58 -26.73 78.03
C SER A 193 9.69 -26.52 79.55
N ALA A 194 8.62 -26.09 80.23
CA ALA A 194 8.64 -25.85 81.68
C ALA A 194 8.32 -27.08 82.55
N CYS A 195 7.83 -28.19 81.97
CA CYS A 195 7.39 -29.38 82.73
C CYS A 195 8.34 -30.58 82.70
N ARG A 196 9.56 -30.46 82.15
CA ARG A 196 10.60 -31.51 82.25
C ARG A 196 11.62 -31.15 83.34
N ARG A 197 11.32 -31.48 84.60
CA ARG A 197 12.30 -31.66 85.68
C ARG A 197 11.92 -32.87 86.51
#